data_AF-A0A1M2VZ75-F1
#
_entry.id   AF-A0A1M2VZ75-F1
#
_cell.length_a   1.000
_cell.length_b   1.000
_cell.length_c   1.000
_cell.angle_alpha   90.00
_cell.angle_beta   90.00
_cell.angle_gamma   90.00
#
_symmetry.space_group_name_H-M   'P 1'
#
loop_
_entity.id
_entity.type
_entity.pdbx_description
1 polymer ?
#
loop_
_entity_poly.entity_id
_entity_poly.type
_entity_poly.pdbx_seq_one_letter_code
_entity_poly.pdbx_strand_id
1 'polypeptide(L)'
;MIADERDEIDIELLGGDLPQWQTNVFAPAPRDDQPLYGAFGEIEDYPHGQKSVRAIHSYTIDWNADRIQWSVDGSEVRTLRKGVTILPSLGY
;
A
#
# COMPACT_ATOMS: atom_id res chain seq x y z
N MET A 1 -6.42 6.25 -3.28
CA MET A 1 -6.78 7.61 -2.80
C MET A 1 -5.67 8.54 -3.26
N ILE A 2 -5.96 9.73 -3.78
CA ILE A 2 -4.95 10.68 -4.23
C ILE A 2 -5.20 12.07 -3.61
N ALA A 3 -4.14 12.69 -3.08
CA ALA A 3 -4.16 14.04 -2.51
C ALA A 3 -3.82 15.13 -3.57
N ASP A 4 -4.02 16.40 -3.23
CA ASP A 4 -3.73 17.53 -4.12
C ASP A 4 -2.24 17.62 -4.48
N GLU A 5 -1.37 17.29 -3.52
CA GLU A 5 0.09 17.18 -3.70
C GLU A 5 0.51 15.88 -4.40
N ARG A 6 -0.46 15.05 -4.82
CA ARG A 6 -0.28 13.75 -5.49
C ARG A 6 0.26 12.62 -4.61
N ASP A 7 0.22 12.78 -3.30
CA ASP A 7 0.40 11.65 -2.40
C ASP A 7 -0.72 10.63 -2.65
N GLU A 8 -0.36 9.36 -2.74
CA GLU A 8 -1.26 8.27 -3.09
C GLU A 8 -1.11 7.06 -2.16
N ILE A 9 -2.25 6.48 -1.81
CA ILE A 9 -2.37 5.17 -1.15
C ILE A 9 -3.30 4.33 -2.01
N ASP A 10 -2.81 3.23 -2.53
CA ASP A 10 -3.50 2.43 -3.53
C ASP A 10 -3.75 0.97 -3.08
N ILE A 11 -4.65 0.34 -3.82
CA ILE A 11 -4.88 -1.10 -3.86
C ILE A 11 -4.98 -1.46 -5.34
N GLU A 12 -4.18 -2.42 -5.78
CA GLU A 12 -4.16 -2.85 -7.18
C GLU A 12 -4.57 -4.32 -7.28
N LEU A 13 -5.56 -4.60 -8.15
CA LEU A 13 -6.06 -5.95 -8.43
C LEU A 13 -5.69 -6.33 -9.86
N LEU A 14 -4.81 -7.32 -10.01
CA LEU A 14 -4.33 -7.73 -11.33
C LEU A 14 -5.15 -8.91 -11.86
N GLY A 15 -5.88 -8.70 -12.96
CA GLY A 15 -6.65 -9.79 -13.59
C GLY A 15 -5.80 -10.96 -14.09
N GLY A 16 -4.49 -10.76 -14.26
CA GLY A 16 -3.52 -11.80 -14.61
C GLY A 16 -2.94 -12.56 -13.42
N ASP A 17 -3.09 -12.05 -12.20
CA ASP A 17 -2.61 -12.66 -10.96
C ASP A 17 -3.76 -12.80 -9.98
N LEU A 18 -4.53 -13.87 -10.17
CA LEU A 18 -5.80 -14.04 -9.47
C LEU A 18 -5.68 -14.21 -7.95
N PRO A 19 -4.69 -14.94 -7.40
CA PRO A 19 -4.65 -15.23 -5.96
C PRO A 19 -4.23 -14.05 -5.09
N GLN A 20 -3.65 -12.99 -5.67
CA GLN A 20 -2.97 -11.94 -4.92
C GLN A 20 -3.53 -10.55 -5.26
N TRP A 21 -3.22 -9.59 -4.41
CA TRP A 21 -3.52 -8.17 -4.60
C TRP A 21 -2.33 -7.34 -4.12
N GLN A 22 -2.26 -6.07 -4.49
CA GLN A 22 -1.10 -5.24 -4.15
C GLN A 22 -1.50 -4.01 -3.36
N THR A 23 -0.60 -3.56 -2.50
CA THR A 23 -0.72 -2.31 -1.75
C THR A 23 0.51 -1.46 -2.02
N ASN A 24 0.33 -0.18 -2.30
CA ASN A 24 1.44 0.72 -2.53
C ASN A 24 1.14 2.14 -1.99
N VAL A 25 2.24 2.87 -1.75
CA VAL A 25 2.22 4.25 -1.32
C VAL A 25 3.20 5.02 -2.18
N PHE A 26 2.73 6.14 -2.73
CA PHE A 26 3.55 7.11 -3.42
C PHE A 26 3.46 8.44 -2.67
N ALA A 27 4.56 8.92 -2.10
CA ALA A 27 4.60 10.18 -1.37
C ALA A 27 5.98 10.84 -1.57
N PRO A 28 6.16 11.61 -2.65
CA PRO A 28 7.43 12.28 -2.93
C PRO A 28 7.75 13.29 -1.83
N ALA A 29 8.85 13.12 -1.12
CA ALA A 29 9.29 14.14 -0.18
C ALA A 29 10.11 15.22 -0.91
N PRO A 30 10.02 16.51 -0.53
CA PRO A 30 10.85 17.57 -1.12
C PRO A 30 12.37 17.35 -1.00
N ARG A 31 12.79 16.44 -0.12
CA ARG A 31 14.19 16.06 0.09
C ARG A 31 14.65 14.92 -0.82
N ASP A 32 13.73 14.26 -1.51
CA ASP A 32 14.06 13.16 -2.41
C ASP A 32 14.48 13.74 -3.77
N ASP A 33 15.66 13.35 -4.27
CA ASP A 33 16.18 13.88 -5.54
C ASP A 33 15.32 13.50 -6.75
N GLN A 34 14.55 12.40 -6.64
CA GLN A 34 13.57 11.91 -7.61
C GLN A 34 12.43 11.18 -6.88
N PRO A 35 11.22 11.06 -7.48
CA PRO A 35 10.14 10.29 -6.89
C PRO A 35 10.48 8.80 -6.76
N LEU A 36 10.13 8.21 -5.62
CA LEU A 36 10.44 6.82 -5.28
C LEU A 36 9.30 5.88 -5.72
N TYR A 37 9.27 5.55 -7.01
CA TYR A 37 8.27 4.65 -7.56
C TYR A 37 8.45 3.21 -7.03
N GLY A 38 7.36 2.61 -6.52
CA GLY A 38 7.32 1.23 -6.06
C GLY A 38 8.13 0.94 -4.79
N ALA A 39 8.69 1.96 -4.13
CA ALA A 39 9.52 1.79 -2.94
C ALA A 39 8.74 1.22 -1.73
N PHE A 40 7.43 1.41 -1.72
CA PHE A 40 6.55 0.96 -0.64
C PHE A 40 5.45 0.02 -1.14
N GLY A 41 5.67 -0.67 -2.26
CA GLY A 41 4.76 -1.68 -2.80
C GLY A 41 4.94 -3.04 -2.13
N GLU A 42 3.85 -3.73 -1.80
CA GLU A 42 3.84 -5.13 -1.33
C GLU A 42 2.74 -5.96 -2.01
N ILE A 43 2.97 -7.26 -2.09
CA ILE A 43 2.02 -8.26 -2.61
C ILE A 43 1.38 -8.96 -1.42
N GLU A 44 0.06 -9.01 -1.43
CA GLU A 44 -0.77 -9.47 -0.34
C GLU A 44 -1.61 -10.68 -0.73
N ASP A 45 -1.86 -11.55 0.25
CA ASP A 45 -2.74 -12.71 0.12
C ASP A 45 -4.12 -12.46 0.75
N TYR A 46 -5.11 -13.25 0.37
CA TYR A 46 -6.39 -13.33 1.07
C TYR A 46 -6.27 -14.25 2.30
N PRO A 47 -6.50 -13.74 3.52
CA PRO A 47 -6.36 -14.53 4.74
C PRO A 47 -7.45 -15.62 4.82
N HIS A 48 -8.68 -15.30 4.38
CA HIS A 48 -9.86 -16.16 4.47
C HIS A 48 -10.74 -16.06 3.22
N GLY A 49 -11.79 -16.89 3.15
CA GLY A 49 -12.77 -16.84 2.07
C GLY A 49 -12.24 -17.32 0.71
N GLN A 50 -12.85 -16.83 -0.37
CA GLN A 50 -12.41 -17.12 -1.74
C GLN A 50 -11.13 -16.34 -2.02
N LYS A 51 -10.00 -17.04 -2.22
CA LYS A 51 -8.70 -16.40 -2.44
C LYS A 51 -8.52 -15.97 -3.90
N SER A 52 -9.33 -15.03 -4.36
CA SER A 52 -9.24 -14.55 -5.73
C SER A 52 -9.79 -13.14 -5.92
N VAL A 53 -9.07 -12.30 -6.68
CA VAL A 53 -9.55 -10.97 -7.15
C VAL A 53 -10.86 -11.01 -7.95
N ARG A 54 -11.31 -12.20 -8.40
CA ARG A 54 -12.60 -12.37 -9.09
C ARG A 54 -13.80 -12.40 -8.13
N ALA A 55 -13.56 -12.69 -6.86
CA ALA A 55 -14.60 -12.68 -5.85
C ALA A 55 -14.81 -11.23 -5.35
N ILE A 56 -15.98 -10.99 -4.76
CA ILE A 56 -16.27 -9.70 -4.13
C ILE A 56 -15.66 -9.71 -2.73
N HIS A 57 -14.81 -8.73 -2.46
CA HIS A 57 -14.12 -8.53 -1.20
C HIS A 57 -14.35 -7.12 -0.66
N SER A 58 -14.31 -6.96 0.66
CA SER A 58 -14.32 -5.64 1.30
C SER A 58 -12.90 -5.21 1.61
N TYR A 59 -12.37 -4.28 0.82
CA TYR A 59 -11.06 -3.69 1.07
C TYR A 59 -11.19 -2.42 1.92
N THR A 60 -10.33 -2.26 2.92
CA THR A 60 -10.32 -1.10 3.81
C THR A 60 -8.90 -0.55 3.93
N ILE A 61 -8.80 0.77 3.86
CA ILE A 61 -7.60 1.53 4.23
C ILE A 61 -7.96 2.37 5.44
N ASP A 62 -7.38 2.06 6.61
CA ASP A 62 -7.40 2.90 7.81
C ASP A 62 -6.10 3.72 7.84
N TRP A 63 -6.22 5.04 7.84
CA TRP A 63 -5.08 5.94 7.80
C TRP A 63 -5.19 7.04 8.85
N ASN A 64 -4.08 7.31 9.52
CA ASN A 64 -3.86 8.49 10.35
C ASN A 64 -2.37 8.88 10.30
N ALA A 65 -2.02 9.91 11.07
CA ALA A 65 -0.68 10.49 11.08
C ALA A 65 0.46 9.50 11.45
N ASP A 66 0.15 8.38 12.11
CA ASP A 66 1.15 7.42 12.59
C ASP A 66 1.31 6.20 11.68
N ARG A 67 0.24 5.80 10.97
CA ARG A 67 0.21 4.57 10.17
C ARG A 67 -0.82 4.60 9.05
N ILE A 68 -0.57 3.74 8.08
CA ILE A 68 -1.56 3.27 7.10
C ILE A 68 -1.74 1.77 7.33
N GLN A 69 -2.99 1.31 7.37
CA GLN A 69 -3.33 -0.08 7.57
C GLN A 69 -4.31 -0.56 6.50
N TRP A 70 -3.90 -1.58 5.77
CA TRP A 70 -4.73 -2.23 4.75
C TRP A 70 -5.34 -3.50 5.33
N SER A 71 -6.62 -3.70 5.03
CA SER A 71 -7.39 -4.86 5.46
C SER A 71 -8.25 -5.38 4.31
N VAL A 72 -8.49 -6.69 4.29
CA VAL A 72 -9.43 -7.34 3.37
C VAL A 72 -10.38 -8.23 4.17
N ASP A 73 -11.67 -8.12 3.90
CA ASP A 73 -12.75 -8.85 4.58
C ASP A 73 -12.68 -8.75 6.11
N GLY A 74 -12.33 -7.56 6.61
CA GLY A 74 -12.19 -7.28 8.04
C GLY A 74 -10.92 -7.84 8.70
N SER A 75 -10.02 -8.47 7.94
CA SER A 75 -8.73 -8.94 8.43
C SER A 75 -7.62 -7.96 8.09
N GLU A 76 -6.81 -7.59 9.08
CA GLU A 76 -5.63 -6.73 8.89
C GLU A 76 -4.54 -7.50 8.13
N VAL A 77 -3.99 -6.90 7.07
CA VAL A 77 -3.01 -7.55 6.19
C VAL A 77 -1.66 -6.84 6.20
N ARG A 78 -1.68 -5.51 6.10
CA ARG A 78 -0.45 -4.70 6.11
C ARG A 78 -0.58 -3.49 7.01
N THR A 79 0.49 -3.17 7.73
CA THR A 79 0.63 -1.90 8.46
C THR A 79 1.94 -1.21 8.07
N LEU A 80 1.84 -0.05 7.41
CA LEU A 80 2.98 0.82 7.14
C LEU A 80 3.03 1.93 8.19
N ARG A 81 4.11 1.96 8.98
CA ARG A 81 4.34 2.99 10.01
C ARG A 81 5.16 4.14 9.43
N LYS A 82 4.93 5.36 9.90
CA LYS A 82 5.67 6.57 9.52
C LYS A 82 7.20 6.44 9.55
N GLY A 83 7.76 5.64 10.45
CA GLY A 83 9.21 5.42 10.53
C GLY A 83 9.80 4.62 9.37
N VAL A 84 8.98 3.82 8.68
CA VAL A 84 9.40 2.96 7.56
C VAL A 84 9.44 3.75 6.25
N THR A 85 8.66 4.84 6.14
CA THR A 85 8.66 5.73 4.97
C THR A 85 9.81 6.74 4.96
N ILE A 86 10.78 6.59 5.86
CA ILE A 86 12.00 7.40 5.88
C ILE A 86 13.11 6.53 5.30
N LEU A 87 13.54 6.82 4.07
CA LEU A 87 14.75 6.23 3.55
C LEU A 87 15.94 6.64 4.43
N PRO A 88 16.86 5.72 4.76
CA PRO A 88 18.12 6.12 5.37
C PRO A 88 18.77 7.14 4.43
N SER A 89 19.22 8.27 4.98
CA SER A 89 20.07 9.20 4.23
C SER A 89 21.22 8.38 3.64
N LEU A 90 21.30 8.28 2.32
CA LEU A 90 22.47 7.74 1.65
C LEU A 90 23.61 8.70 2.00
N GLY A 91 24.38 8.34 3.03
CA GLY A 91 25.59 9.02 3.39
C GLY A 91 26.60 8.79 2.28
N TYR A 92 26.73 9.79 1.41
CA TYR A 92 27.90 10.00 0.56
C TYR A 92 28.73 11.13 1.15
#